data_AF-A0AAE8ISL5-F1
#
_entry.id   AF-A0AAE8ISL5-F1
#
_cell.length_a   1.000
_cell.length_b   1.000
_cell.length_c   1.000
_cell.angle_alpha   90.00
_cell.angle_beta   90.00
_cell.angle_gamma   90.00
#
_symmetry.space_group_name_H-M   'P 1'
#
loop_
_entity.id
_entity.type
_entity.pdbx_description
1 polymer ?
#
loop_
_entity_poly.entity_id
_entity_poly.type
_entity_poly.pdbx_seq_one_letter_code
_entity_poly.pdbx_strand_id
1 'polypeptide(L)'
;MFTKFEHFAATSLMGNPKEAPPRKDGHLHFDRDWEKMAFGVAIALSKQGYYEWEDFRQTLMATIKEWENTHDLNDPNWDYYQCWLTALETVLVESGVIATGELETQLSQLLHCKPSEL
;
A
#
# COMPACT_ATOMS: atom_id res chain seq x y z
N MET A 1 -2.07 -25.82 -3.59
CA MET A 1 -0.68 -25.45 -3.21
C MET A 1 -0.81 -24.18 -2.39
N PHE A 2 -0.48 -24.20 -1.10
CA PHE A 2 -0.53 -22.99 -0.27
C PHE A 2 0.52 -22.03 -0.82
N THR A 3 0.12 -20.85 -1.28
CA THR A 3 1.07 -19.87 -1.80
C THR A 3 1.90 -19.30 -0.65
N LYS A 4 3.13 -18.87 -0.91
CA LYS A 4 3.97 -18.19 0.11
C LYS A 4 3.19 -17.05 0.79
N PHE A 5 2.31 -16.39 0.03
CA PHE A 5 1.36 -15.40 0.53
C PHE A 5 0.54 -15.86 1.75
N GLU A 6 -0.03 -17.07 1.79
CA GLU A 6 -0.96 -17.45 2.86
C GLU A 6 -0.25 -17.69 4.20
N HIS A 7 0.90 -18.35 4.17
CA HIS A 7 1.75 -18.54 5.34
C HIS A 7 2.33 -17.19 5.82
N PHE A 8 2.63 -16.31 4.87
CA PHE A 8 3.23 -15.01 5.12
C PHE A 8 2.22 -13.98 5.62
N ALA A 9 1.03 -13.87 5.04
CA ALA A 9 -0.03 -12.98 5.50
C ALA A 9 -0.42 -13.32 6.94
N ALA A 10 -0.45 -14.60 7.30
CA ALA A 10 -0.64 -15.03 8.68
C ALA A 10 0.50 -14.56 9.61
N THR A 11 1.75 -14.63 9.15
CA THR A 11 2.93 -14.33 10.00
C THR A 11 3.26 -12.83 10.07
N SER A 12 3.12 -12.09 8.98
CA SER A 12 3.54 -10.69 8.84
C SER A 12 2.44 -9.67 9.14
N LEU A 13 1.16 -10.03 8.97
CA LEU A 13 0.10 -9.27 9.64
C LEU A 13 0.20 -9.42 11.17
N MET A 14 0.93 -10.41 11.67
CA MET A 14 1.30 -10.60 13.09
C MET A 14 2.76 -10.22 13.40
N GLY A 15 3.50 -9.63 12.44
CA GLY A 15 4.92 -9.33 12.54
C GLY A 15 5.26 -8.02 13.27
N ASN A 16 6.52 -7.57 13.13
CA ASN A 16 7.09 -6.39 13.80
C ASN A 16 6.13 -5.19 13.84
N PRO A 17 5.82 -4.61 15.02
CA PRO A 17 4.79 -3.57 15.17
C PRO A 17 5.07 -2.28 14.39
N LYS A 18 6.30 -2.03 13.93
CA LYS A 18 6.63 -0.91 13.05
C LYS A 18 6.21 -1.12 11.58
N GLU A 19 6.06 -2.37 11.17
CA GLU A 19 5.76 -2.77 9.78
C GLU A 19 4.28 -3.13 9.62
N ALA A 20 3.66 -3.58 10.71
CA ALA A 20 2.26 -3.97 10.72
C ALA A 20 1.34 -2.75 10.51
N PRO A 21 0.23 -2.91 9.76
CA PRO A 21 -0.76 -1.85 9.63
C PRO A 21 -1.31 -1.44 11.00
N PRO A 22 -1.74 -0.17 11.17
CA PRO A 22 -2.30 0.32 12.43
C PRO A 22 -3.39 -0.60 12.99
N ARG A 23 -3.32 -0.86 14.30
CA ARG A 23 -4.30 -1.68 15.01
C ARG A 23 -4.91 -0.92 16.17
N LYS A 24 -6.19 -1.15 16.42
CA LYS A 24 -6.93 -0.67 17.58
C LYS A 24 -7.71 -1.83 18.18
N ASP A 25 -7.53 -2.07 19.48
CA ASP A 25 -8.15 -3.20 20.20
C ASP A 25 -7.90 -4.57 19.53
N GLY A 26 -6.72 -4.75 18.91
CA GLY A 26 -6.33 -5.98 18.23
C GLY A 26 -6.86 -6.13 16.79
N HIS A 27 -7.72 -5.24 16.32
CA HIS A 27 -8.24 -5.22 14.96
C HIS A 27 -7.50 -4.24 14.06
N LEU A 28 -7.44 -4.51 12.76
CA LEU A 28 -6.96 -3.54 11.78
C LEU A 28 -7.81 -2.27 11.88
N HIS A 29 -7.13 -1.14 12.05
CA HIS A 29 -7.74 0.17 12.17
C HIS A 29 -7.43 0.97 10.91
N PHE A 30 -8.47 1.61 10.38
CA PHE A 30 -8.43 2.47 9.21
C PHE A 30 -9.15 3.76 9.59
N ASP A 31 -8.46 4.89 9.48
CA ASP A 31 -8.99 6.22 9.79
C ASP A 31 -9.80 6.78 8.62
N ARG A 32 -9.47 6.39 7.39
CA ARG A 32 -10.15 6.85 6.17
C ARG A 32 -10.63 5.68 5.33
N ASP A 33 -11.78 5.83 4.66
CA ASP A 33 -12.41 4.75 3.88
C ASP A 33 -11.49 4.18 2.78
N TRP A 34 -10.68 5.04 2.17
CA TRP A 34 -9.75 4.64 1.11
C TRP A 34 -8.62 3.73 1.62
N GLU A 35 -8.24 3.80 2.90
CA GLU A 35 -7.12 3.03 3.46
C GLU A 35 -7.46 1.54 3.48
N LYS A 36 -8.71 1.21 3.83
CA LYS A 36 -9.21 -0.16 3.74
C LYS A 36 -9.17 -0.67 2.30
N MET A 37 -9.51 0.17 1.33
CA MET A 37 -9.45 -0.20 -0.09
C MET A 37 -8.00 -0.41 -0.54
N ALA A 38 -7.08 0.49 -0.21
CA ALA A 38 -5.66 0.38 -0.55
C ALA A 38 -5.04 -0.90 0.03
N PHE A 39 -5.36 -1.23 1.29
CA PHE A 39 -4.96 -2.49 1.92
C PHE A 39 -5.53 -3.70 1.16
N GLY A 40 -6.83 -3.67 0.86
CA GLY A 40 -7.51 -4.75 0.13
C GLY A 40 -6.93 -4.99 -1.26
N VAL A 41 -6.63 -3.92 -2.01
CA VAL A 41 -6.05 -3.99 -3.36
C VAL A 41 -4.66 -4.62 -3.33
N ALA A 42 -3.78 -4.17 -2.43
CA ALA A 42 -2.45 -4.74 -2.27
C ALA A 42 -2.51 -6.25 -1.99
N ILE A 43 -3.36 -6.64 -1.04
CA ILE A 43 -3.56 -8.05 -0.69
C ILE A 43 -4.11 -8.84 -1.89
N ALA A 44 -5.11 -8.32 -2.58
CA ALA A 44 -5.73 -9.00 -3.71
C ALA A 44 -4.76 -9.20 -4.88
N LEU A 45 -3.93 -8.21 -5.20
CA LEU A 45 -2.95 -8.29 -6.30
C LEU A 45 -1.85 -9.29 -5.98
N SER A 46 -1.34 -9.29 -4.75
CA SER A 46 -0.35 -10.28 -4.34
C SER A 46 -0.92 -11.70 -4.32
N LYS A 47 -2.16 -11.89 -3.83
CA LYS A 47 -2.84 -13.20 -3.88
C LYS A 47 -3.04 -13.74 -5.29
N GLN A 48 -3.21 -12.84 -6.27
CA GLN A 48 -3.34 -13.19 -7.68
C GLN A 48 -1.98 -13.45 -8.36
N GLY A 49 -0.87 -13.24 -7.65
CA GLY A 49 0.47 -13.51 -8.16
C GLY A 49 1.04 -12.41 -9.05
N TYR A 50 0.47 -11.20 -9.03
CA TYR A 50 1.03 -10.06 -9.76
C TYR A 50 2.39 -9.62 -9.19
N TYR A 51 2.58 -9.77 -7.89
CA TYR A 51 3.85 -9.56 -7.20
C TYR A 51 3.92 -10.39 -5.92
N GLU A 52 5.13 -10.68 -5.45
CA GLU A 52 5.33 -11.35 -4.17
C GLU A 52 5.14 -10.35 -3.03
N TRP A 53 4.36 -10.72 -2.02
CA TRP A 53 4.07 -9.83 -0.90
C TRP A 53 5.33 -9.33 -0.16
N GLU A 54 6.36 -10.17 -0.12
CA GLU A 54 7.64 -9.79 0.48
C GLU A 54 8.32 -8.63 -0.26
N ASP A 55 8.20 -8.55 -1.59
CA ASP A 55 8.74 -7.44 -2.37
C ASP A 55 8.04 -6.14 -1.97
N PHE A 56 6.70 -6.17 -1.87
CA PHE A 56 5.92 -5.04 -1.34
C PHE A 56 6.33 -4.62 0.07
N ARG A 57 6.56 -5.58 0.97
CA ARG A 57 6.99 -5.27 2.34
C ARG A 57 8.35 -4.58 2.36
N GLN A 58 9.32 -5.07 1.57
CA GLN A 58 10.64 -4.47 1.48
C GLN A 58 10.56 -3.06 0.90
N THR A 59 9.77 -2.86 -0.15
CA THR A 59 9.54 -1.54 -0.74
C THR A 59 8.88 -0.59 0.27
N LEU A 60 7.89 -1.05 1.03
CA LEU A 60 7.26 -0.26 2.09
C LEU A 60 8.26 0.17 3.18
N MET A 61 9.12 -0.75 3.63
CA MET A 61 10.17 -0.42 4.59
C MET A 61 11.15 0.61 4.03
N ALA A 62 11.52 0.50 2.75
CA ALA A 62 12.37 1.46 2.08
C ALA A 62 11.70 2.84 2.00
N THR A 63 10.43 2.91 1.61
CA THR A 63 9.64 4.14 1.54
C THR A 63 9.50 4.83 2.90
N ILE A 64 9.16 4.08 3.95
CA ILE A 64 9.08 4.59 5.33
C ILE A 64 10.43 5.17 5.75
N LYS A 65 11.52 4.42 5.51
CA LYS A 65 12.87 4.85 5.86
C LYS A 65 13.30 6.10 5.09
N GLU A 66 12.96 6.20 3.81
CA GLU A 66 13.23 7.38 3.00
C GLU A 66 12.48 8.62 3.54
N TRP A 67 11.22 8.44 3.93
CA TRP A 67 10.46 9.50 4.57
C TRP A 67 11.10 9.93 5.90
N GLU A 68 11.46 8.97 6.77
CA GLU A 68 12.13 9.24 8.06
C GLU A 68 13.49 9.94 7.90
N ASN A 69 14.17 9.77 6.76
CA ASN A 69 15.44 10.45 6.47
C ASN A 69 15.25 11.87 5.90
N THR A 70 14.08 12.15 5.34
CA THR A 70 13.79 13.43 4.65
C THR A 70 12.94 14.37 5.50
N HIS A 71 12.25 13.86 6.52
CA HIS A 71 11.36 14.59 7.41
C HIS A 71 11.76 14.38 8.88
N ASP A 72 11.28 15.26 9.75
CA ASP A 72 11.41 15.05 11.19
C ASP A 72 10.57 13.85 11.65
N LEU A 73 11.12 13.03 12.56
CA LEU A 73 10.42 11.84 13.09
C LEU A 73 9.10 12.16 13.82
N ASN A 74 8.89 13.43 14.19
CA ASN A 74 7.67 13.91 14.84
C ASN A 74 6.83 14.81 13.91
N ASP A 75 7.06 14.79 12.60
CA ASP A 75 6.30 15.60 11.65
C ASP A 75 4.81 15.18 11.70
N PRO A 76 3.88 16.12 11.96
CA PRO A 76 2.45 15.83 12.02
C PRO A 76 1.86 15.38 10.69
N ASN A 77 2.58 15.53 9.58
CA ASN A 77 2.17 15.05 8.26
C ASN A 77 2.49 13.57 8.01
N TRP A 78 3.06 12.86 9.00
CA TRP A 78 3.30 11.42 8.88
C TRP A 78 2.01 10.66 8.60
N ASP A 79 2.02 9.86 7.52
CA ASP A 79 0.86 9.08 7.10
C ASP A 79 1.30 7.71 6.57
N TYR A 80 1.05 6.68 7.37
CA TYR A 80 1.42 5.31 7.05
C TYR A 80 0.79 4.82 5.74
N TYR A 81 -0.48 5.14 5.49
CA TYR A 81 -1.17 4.66 4.28
C TYR A 81 -0.76 5.44 3.03
N GLN A 82 -0.17 6.62 3.16
CA GLN A 82 0.51 7.27 2.02
C GLN A 82 1.77 6.50 1.64
N CYS A 83 2.60 6.14 2.62
CA CYS A 83 3.76 5.27 2.36
C CYS A 83 3.34 3.91 1.76
N TRP A 84 2.21 3.35 2.22
CA TRP A 84 1.59 2.15 1.65
C TRP A 84 1.26 2.30 0.17
N LEU A 85 0.61 3.39 -0.22
CA LEU A 85 0.25 3.65 -1.62
C LEU A 85 1.50 3.82 -2.49
N THR A 86 2.48 4.62 -2.05
CA THR A 86 3.74 4.82 -2.78
C THR A 86 4.49 3.50 -2.99
N ALA A 87 4.55 2.66 -1.96
CA ALA A 87 5.19 1.35 -2.07
C ALA A 87 4.41 0.41 -3.00
N LEU A 88 3.07 0.44 -2.94
CA LEU A 88 2.22 -0.38 -3.80
C LEU A 88 2.41 0.00 -5.26
N GLU A 89 2.33 1.29 -5.57
CA GLU A 89 2.57 1.80 -6.92
C GLU A 89 3.94 1.40 -7.45
N THR A 90 4.99 1.58 -6.64
CA THR A 90 6.36 1.20 -7.02
C THR A 90 6.44 -0.27 -7.42
N VAL A 91 5.88 -1.17 -6.61
CA VAL A 91 5.89 -2.61 -6.93
C VAL A 91 5.04 -2.94 -8.15
N LEU A 92 3.93 -2.24 -8.38
CA LEU A 92 3.10 -2.46 -9.57
C LEU A 92 3.81 -2.01 -10.85
N VAL A 93 4.60 -0.93 -10.78
CA VAL A 93 5.46 -0.50 -11.89
C VAL A 93 6.59 -1.50 -12.12
N GLU A 94 7.28 -1.94 -11.06
CA GLU A 94 8.38 -2.91 -11.17
C GLU A 94 7.94 -4.28 -11.68
N SER A 95 6.74 -4.72 -11.31
CA SER A 95 6.11 -5.95 -11.82
C SER A 95 5.49 -5.80 -13.21
N GLY A 96 5.46 -4.58 -13.77
CA GLY A 96 4.92 -4.29 -15.09
C GLY A 96 3.39 -4.39 -15.18
N VAL A 97 2.68 -4.33 -14.04
CA VAL A 97 1.22 -4.33 -13.99
C VAL A 97 0.65 -3.00 -14.49
N ILE A 98 1.36 -1.90 -14.20
CA ILE A 98 1.06 -0.55 -14.66
C ILE A 98 2.33 0.10 -15.21
N ALA A 99 2.17 1.06 -16.12
CA ALA A 99 3.27 1.92 -16.53
C ALA A 99 3.51 3.05 -15.49
N THR A 100 4.74 3.55 -15.44
CA THR A 100 5.07 4.74 -14.64
C THR A 100 4.20 5.93 -15.06
N GLY A 101 3.54 6.58 -14.11
CA GLY A 101 2.66 7.73 -14.39
C GLY A 101 1.26 7.36 -14.89
N GLU A 102 0.95 6.07 -15.02
CA GLU A 102 -0.35 5.61 -15.51
C GLU A 102 -1.47 5.96 -14.52
N LEU A 103 -1.23 5.78 -13.22
CA LEU A 103 -2.21 6.10 -12.18
C LEU A 103 -2.54 7.59 -12.16
N GLU A 104 -1.55 8.47 -12.24
CA GLU A 104 -1.75 9.93 -12.30
C GLU A 104 -2.49 10.33 -13.57
N THR A 105 -2.19 9.67 -14.69
CA THR A 105 -2.88 9.91 -15.96
C THR A 105 -4.35 9.54 -15.84
N GLN A 106 -4.66 8.36 -15.29
CA GLN A 106 -6.04 7.90 -15.07
C GLN A 106 -6.78 8.79 -14.05
N LEU A 107 -6.14 9.12 -12.93
CA LEU A 107 -6.70 10.02 -11.92
C LEU A 107 -7.01 11.38 -12.52
N SER A 108 -6.08 11.95 -13.29
CA SER A 108 -6.29 13.20 -14.00
C SER A 108 -7.49 13.08 -14.93
N GLN A 109 -7.60 12.03 -15.73
CA GLN A 109 -8.75 11.83 -16.61
C GLN A 109 -10.07 11.75 -15.83
N LEU A 110 -10.12 11.02 -14.71
CA LEU A 110 -11.30 10.91 -13.86
C LEU A 110 -11.70 12.25 -13.22
N LEU A 111 -10.73 13.04 -12.76
CA LEU A 111 -11.00 14.36 -12.17
C LEU A 111 -11.44 15.39 -13.21
N HIS A 112 -10.95 15.27 -14.45
CA HIS A 112 -11.36 16.15 -15.56
C HIS A 112 -12.67 15.70 -16.23
N CYS A 113 -13.06 14.44 -16.07
CA CYS A 113 -14.39 13.97 -16.44
C CYS A 113 -15.36 14.39 -15.32
N LYS A 114 -16.03 15.54 -15.48
CA LYS A 114 -17.19 15.88 -14.65
C LYS A 114 -18.11 14.64 -14.56
N PRO A 115 -18.66 14.30 -13.38
CA PRO A 115 -19.69 13.27 -13.33
C PRO A 115 -20.82 13.75 -14.24
N SER A 116 -21.10 12.98 -15.28
CA SER A 116 -22.34 13.12 -16.05
C SER A 116 -23.47 13.00 -15.03
N GLU A 117 -24.19 14.10 -14.81
CA GLU A 117 -25.38 14.17 -13.97
C GLU A 117 -26.32 13.00 -14.31
N LEU A 118 -26.66 12.20 -13.31
CA LEU A 118 -27.82 11.32 -13.31
C LEU A 118 -28.85 11.89 -12.32
#